data_AF-A0A6J6SH29-F1
#
_entry.id   AF-A0A6J6SH29-F1
#
_cell.length_a   1.000
_cell.length_b   1.000
_cell.length_c   1.000
_cell.angle_alpha   90.00
_cell.angle_beta   90.00
_cell.angle_gamma   90.00
#
_symmetry.space_group_name_H-M   'P 1'
#
loop_
_entity.id
_entity.type
_entity.pdbx_description
1 polymer ?
#
loop_
_entity_poly.entity_id
_entity_poly.type
_entity_poly.pdbx_seq_one_letter_code
_entity_poly.pdbx_strand_id
1 'polypeptide(L)'
;MVDSTALNLDNVLVDPVMIPTNSLTRLVLWKVGISGQLAATYYYDTEGLVLPSTISFDGTNLNIIGNLTSAGTTKQFSIKVDQSGIFSEFAPAKSVTPKATGIETIKAGANNLKSFISKTTIIGIPSWRAKAPTPVIVKYTKAGKALAANSFIGKVRKIVWQSGIGAIVLVETKSDNEIHFLVNMA
;
A
#
# COMPACT_ATOMS: atom_id res chain seq x y z
N MET A 1 10.99 26.50 -27.74
CA MET A 1 11.08 27.94 -28.02
C MET A 1 9.66 28.47 -27.99
N VAL A 2 9.37 29.42 -27.09
CA VAL A 2 8.03 30.00 -26.91
C VAL A 2 7.95 31.24 -27.80
N ASP A 3 6.84 31.37 -28.53
CA ASP A 3 6.57 32.46 -29.46
C ASP A 3 6.67 33.83 -28.75
N SER A 4 7.55 34.70 -29.22
CA SER A 4 7.84 36.02 -28.64
C SER A 4 6.81 37.10 -28.98
N THR A 5 5.67 36.73 -29.56
CA THR A 5 4.62 37.69 -29.98
C THR A 5 3.36 37.70 -29.11
N ALA A 6 3.28 36.86 -28.06
CA ALA A 6 2.15 36.87 -27.14
C ALA A 6 2.22 38.09 -26.18
N LEU A 7 1.38 39.10 -26.44
CA LEU A 7 1.22 40.28 -25.60
C LEU A 7 0.39 39.92 -24.34
N ASN A 8 0.99 40.00 -23.16
CA ASN A 8 0.29 39.87 -21.88
C ASN A 8 -0.49 41.17 -21.59
N LEU A 9 -1.77 41.20 -21.96
CA LEU A 9 -2.64 42.37 -21.87
C LEU A 9 -2.91 42.84 -20.43
N ASP A 10 -2.74 41.97 -19.42
CA ASP A 10 -3.14 42.26 -18.04
C ASP A 10 -1.98 42.71 -17.13
N ASN A 11 -0.76 42.85 -17.67
CA ASN A 11 0.45 43.22 -16.92
C ASN A 11 0.66 42.40 -15.63
N VAL A 12 0.06 41.22 -15.55
CA VAL A 12 0.21 40.29 -14.44
C VAL A 12 1.63 39.75 -14.52
N LEU A 13 2.43 40.08 -13.52
CA LEU A 13 3.72 39.43 -13.31
C LEU A 13 3.43 37.96 -13.05
N VAL A 14 3.69 37.12 -14.05
CA VAL A 14 3.69 35.67 -13.86
C VAL A 14 4.96 35.36 -13.09
N ASP A 15 4.81 34.94 -11.83
CA ASP A 15 5.95 34.46 -11.07
C ASP A 15 6.67 33.38 -11.89
N PRO A 16 8.00 33.48 -12.05
CA PRO A 16 8.74 32.47 -12.80
C PRO A 16 8.47 31.11 -12.18
N VAL A 17 8.16 30.12 -13.02
CA VAL A 17 7.98 28.74 -12.58
C VAL A 17 9.30 28.27 -11.95
N MET A 18 9.38 28.35 -10.62
CA MET A 18 10.54 27.89 -9.88
C MET A 18 10.58 26.38 -10.01
N ILE A 19 11.51 25.86 -10.81
CA ILE A 19 11.78 24.42 -10.87
C ILE A 19 12.36 24.05 -9.50
N PRO A 20 11.71 23.21 -8.69
CA PRO A 20 12.26 22.80 -7.41
C PRO A 20 13.61 22.12 -7.63
N THR A 21 14.69 22.70 -7.13
CA THR A 21 16.03 22.09 -7.12
C THR A 21 16.21 21.17 -5.90
N ASN A 22 15.10 20.58 -5.42
CA ASN A 22 15.08 19.94 -4.11
C ASN A 22 15.83 18.60 -4.13
N SER A 23 16.80 18.46 -3.23
CA SER A 23 17.51 17.23 -2.95
C SER A 23 16.65 16.15 -2.26
N LEU A 24 15.36 16.44 -1.99
CA LEU A 24 14.43 15.58 -1.26
C LEU A 24 15.06 14.99 0.02
N THR A 25 15.69 15.85 0.81
CA THR A 25 16.45 15.50 2.03
C THR A 25 15.67 15.74 3.32
N ARG A 26 14.38 16.04 3.26
CA ARG A 26 13.57 16.45 4.41
C ARG A 26 12.21 15.77 4.41
N LEU A 27 11.81 15.24 5.57
CA LEU A 27 10.42 14.92 5.86
C LEU A 27 9.74 16.14 6.47
N VAL A 28 8.53 16.42 6.00
CA VAL A 28 7.67 17.48 6.53
C VAL A 28 6.37 16.84 6.99
N LEU A 29 5.96 17.09 8.23
CA LEU A 29 4.67 16.67 8.76
C LEU A 29 3.83 17.89 9.11
N TRP A 30 2.66 18.00 8.51
CA TRP A 30 1.67 19.02 8.85
C TRP A 30 0.62 18.44 9.78
N LYS A 31 0.43 19.09 10.93
CA LYS A 31 -0.72 18.87 11.79
C LYS A 31 -1.81 19.84 11.38
N VAL A 32 -2.91 19.29 10.86
CA VAL A 32 -4.06 20.07 10.41
C VAL A 32 -5.18 19.91 11.44
N GLY A 33 -5.76 21.03 11.87
CA GLY A 33 -6.87 21.07 12.82
C GLY A 33 -8.20 20.65 12.19
N ILE A 34 -9.21 20.42 13.02
CA ILE A 34 -10.56 19.98 12.59
C ILE A 34 -11.27 20.95 11.65
N SER A 35 -10.87 22.22 11.64
CA SER A 35 -11.38 23.27 10.74
C SER A 35 -10.55 23.41 9.45
N GLY A 36 -9.60 22.51 9.21
CA GLY A 36 -8.71 22.56 8.04
C GLY A 36 -7.54 23.55 8.17
N GLN A 37 -7.42 24.25 9.30
CA GLN A 37 -6.32 25.18 9.54
C GLN A 37 -5.02 24.43 9.86
N LEU A 38 -3.88 24.93 9.38
CA LEU A 38 -2.57 24.39 9.74
C LEU A 38 -2.30 24.71 11.22
N ALA A 39 -2.28 23.68 12.06
CA ALA A 39 -2.07 23.79 13.50
C ALA A 39 -0.59 23.74 13.88
N ALA A 40 0.21 22.94 13.17
CA ALA A 40 1.67 22.88 13.35
C ALA A 40 2.36 22.28 12.12
N THR A 41 3.65 22.58 11.98
CA THR A 41 4.54 21.94 11.01
C THR A 41 5.77 21.40 11.72
N TYR A 42 6.12 20.15 11.45
CA TYR A 42 7.30 19.49 11.98
C TYR A 42 8.21 19.06 10.85
N TYR A 43 9.51 19.02 11.13
CA TYR A 43 10.54 18.75 10.15
C TYR A 43 11.49 17.67 10.64
N TYR A 44 11.99 16.87 9.71
CA TYR A 44 13.09 15.96 9.95
C TYR A 44 14.05 15.99 8.76
N ASP A 45 15.28 16.44 9.00
CA ASP A 45 16.33 16.54 7.99
C ASP A 45 17.18 15.27 7.91
N THR A 46 17.64 14.94 6.71
CA THR A 46 18.45 13.75 6.41
C THR A 46 19.61 14.12 5.49
N GLU A 47 20.69 13.33 5.53
CA GLU A 47 21.88 13.53 4.68
C GLU A 47 21.77 12.84 3.30
N GLY A 48 20.54 12.56 2.83
CA GLY A 48 20.31 11.84 1.57
C GLY A 48 18.88 11.93 1.08
N LEU A 49 18.63 11.38 -0.11
CA LEU A 49 17.30 11.33 -0.71
C LEU A 49 16.38 10.44 0.15
N VAL A 50 15.37 11.03 0.79
CA VAL A 50 14.38 10.34 1.61
C VAL A 50 13.09 10.09 0.82
N LEU A 51 12.71 8.83 0.69
CA LEU A 51 11.54 8.37 -0.06
C LEU A 51 10.63 7.50 0.84
N PRO A 52 9.65 8.09 1.54
CA PRO A 52 8.60 7.34 2.23
C PRO A 52 7.84 6.42 1.27
N SER A 53 7.58 5.19 1.69
CA SER A 53 6.84 4.18 0.92
C SER A 53 5.64 3.60 1.67
N THR A 54 5.59 3.75 2.99
CA THR A 54 4.45 3.29 3.81
C THR A 54 4.27 4.20 5.02
N ILE A 55 3.01 4.45 5.37
CA ILE A 55 2.62 5.13 6.62
C ILE A 55 1.58 4.29 7.36
N SER A 56 1.63 4.26 8.68
CA SER A 56 0.62 3.62 9.52
C SER A 56 0.52 4.30 10.88
N PHE A 57 -0.64 4.24 11.53
CA PHE A 57 -0.85 4.80 12.87
C PHE A 57 -1.16 3.67 13.84
N ASP A 58 -0.41 3.57 14.94
CA ASP A 58 -0.55 2.48 15.93
C ASP A 58 -1.40 2.88 17.15
N GLY A 59 -2.06 4.04 17.10
CA GLY A 59 -2.83 4.62 18.21
C GLY A 59 -2.05 5.71 18.95
N THR A 60 -0.72 5.63 18.95
CA THR A 60 0.15 6.57 19.67
C THR A 60 1.08 7.32 18.70
N ASN A 61 1.63 6.61 17.72
CA ASN A 61 2.63 7.15 16.80
C ASN A 61 2.22 6.93 15.34
N LEU A 62 2.57 7.90 14.49
CA LEU A 62 2.64 7.70 13.06
C LEU A 62 3.98 7.03 12.74
N ASN A 63 3.92 5.83 12.18
CA ASN A 63 5.04 5.04 11.72
C ASN A 63 5.23 5.29 10.22
N ILE A 64 6.45 5.64 9.82
CA ILE A 64 6.82 5.93 8.43
C ILE A 64 7.97 4.99 8.06
N ILE A 65 7.77 4.24 6.98
CA ILE A 65 8.80 3.36 6.40
C ILE A 65 9.11 3.90 5.00
N GLY A 66 10.38 3.85 4.61
CA GLY A 66 10.80 4.31 3.30
C GLY A 66 12.22 3.86 2.97
N ASN A 67 12.79 4.47 1.93
CA ASN A 67 14.18 4.30 1.54
C ASN A 67 14.94 5.61 1.72
N LEU A 68 16.16 5.52 2.22
CA LEU A 68 17.13 6.62 2.27
C LEU A 68 18.30 6.26 1.36
N THR A 69 18.55 7.11 0.37
CA THR A 69 19.72 6.98 -0.51
C THR A 69 20.74 8.05 -0.17
N SER A 70 21.89 7.65 0.36
CA SER A 70 23.01 8.55 0.65
C SER A 70 24.30 7.95 0.11
N ALA A 71 25.15 8.79 -0.48
CA ALA A 71 26.41 8.39 -1.11
C ALA A 71 26.28 7.16 -2.05
N GLY A 72 25.21 7.10 -2.84
CA GLY A 72 24.95 5.99 -3.78
C GLY A 72 24.46 4.69 -3.16
N THR A 73 24.26 4.64 -1.84
CA THR A 73 23.73 3.46 -1.14
C THR A 73 22.30 3.70 -0.67
N THR A 74 21.39 2.80 -1.03
CA THR A 74 19.99 2.84 -0.59
C THR A 74 19.77 1.89 0.60
N LYS A 75 19.21 2.39 1.70
CA LYS A 75 18.82 1.61 2.88
C LYS A 75 17.35 1.83 3.22
N GLN A 76 16.66 0.78 3.66
CA GLN A 76 15.31 0.94 4.20
C GLN A 76 15.38 1.58 5.59
N PHE A 77 14.50 2.53 5.86
CA PHE A 77 14.37 3.16 7.16
C PHE A 77 12.98 2.95 7.77
N SER A 78 12.95 3.05 9.09
CA SER A 78 11.73 3.26 9.87
C SER A 78 11.96 4.47 10.77
N ILE A 79 10.99 5.38 10.79
CA ILE A 79 10.95 6.53 11.69
C ILE A 79 9.54 6.66 12.25
N LYS A 80 9.43 7.04 13.51
CA LYS A 80 8.15 7.30 14.16
C LYS A 80 8.03 8.78 14.47
N VAL A 81 6.81 9.28 14.53
CA VAL A 81 6.50 10.61 15.04
C VAL A 81 5.32 10.53 15.98
N ASP A 82 5.49 11.10 17.18
CA ASP A 82 4.45 11.12 18.21
C ASP A 82 3.40 12.22 17.94
N GLN A 83 2.37 12.29 18.79
CA GLN A 83 1.29 13.28 18.65
C GLN A 83 1.74 14.73 18.88
N SER A 84 2.90 14.92 19.50
CA SER A 84 3.57 16.20 19.73
C SER A 84 4.49 16.60 18.57
N GLY A 85 4.63 15.74 17.56
CA GLY A 85 5.46 15.99 16.38
C GLY A 85 6.95 15.72 16.58
N ILE A 86 7.32 15.01 17.65
CA ILE A 86 8.70 14.61 17.89
C ILE A 86 8.98 13.35 17.08
N PHE A 87 9.96 13.44 16.17
CA PHE A 87 10.44 12.31 15.39
C PHE A 87 11.43 11.47 16.21
N SER A 88 11.38 10.15 16.03
CA SER A 88 12.43 9.25 16.48
C SER A 88 13.69 9.38 15.60
N GLU A 89 14.80 8.80 16.04
CA GLU A 89 15.95 8.62 15.15
C GLU A 89 15.61 7.67 13.99
N PHE A 90 16.36 7.82 12.89
CA PHE A 90 16.34 6.86 11.78
C PHE A 90 16.80 5.49 12.27
N ALA A 91 15.86 4.56 12.39
CA ALA A 91 16.20 3.18 12.65
C ALA A 91 16.34 2.45 11.30
N PRO A 92 17.39 1.61 11.11
CA PRO A 92 17.38 0.66 10.01
C PRO A 92 16.13 -0.20 10.18
N ALA A 93 15.21 -0.11 9.22
CA ALA A 93 14.09 -1.02 9.21
C ALA A 93 14.67 -2.41 8.97
N LYS A 94 14.25 -3.39 9.77
CA LYS A 94 14.41 -4.78 9.33
C LYS A 94 13.74 -4.84 7.98
N SER A 95 14.51 -5.14 6.93
CA SER A 95 13.94 -5.51 5.64
C SER A 95 12.86 -6.53 5.95
N VAL A 96 11.60 -6.11 5.89
CA VAL A 96 10.52 -7.07 5.88
C VAL A 96 10.68 -7.67 4.51
N THR A 97 11.38 -8.79 4.44
CA THR A 97 11.50 -9.57 3.21
C THR A 97 10.09 -9.62 2.67
N PRO A 98 9.82 -9.11 1.45
CA PRO A 98 8.50 -9.19 0.88
C PRO A 98 8.09 -10.64 1.06
N LYS A 99 7.08 -10.88 1.91
CA LYS A 99 6.65 -12.25 2.19
C LYS A 99 6.33 -12.80 0.82
N ALA A 100 7.09 -13.81 0.39
CA ALA A 100 7.00 -14.32 -0.96
C ALA A 100 5.51 -14.54 -1.27
N THR A 101 5.06 -14.13 -2.46
CA THR A 101 3.65 -14.24 -2.84
C THR A 101 3.24 -15.71 -2.69
N GLY A 102 2.55 -16.00 -1.59
CA GLY A 102 2.53 -17.33 -1.04
C GLY A 102 1.30 -17.44 -0.17
N ILE A 103 0.39 -18.28 -0.62
CA ILE A 103 -0.81 -18.79 0.06
C ILE A 103 -1.17 -18.00 1.33
N GLU A 104 -1.99 -16.98 1.17
CA GLU A 104 -2.54 -16.21 2.28
C GLU A 104 -3.69 -17.01 2.88
N THR A 105 -3.67 -17.25 4.19
CA THR A 105 -4.79 -17.87 4.92
C THR A 105 -5.27 -16.92 5.99
N ILE A 106 -6.56 -16.59 5.97
CA ILE A 106 -7.18 -15.72 6.98
C ILE A 106 -8.45 -16.36 7.53
N LYS A 107 -8.83 -15.95 8.74
CA LYS A 107 -10.17 -16.24 9.28
C LYS A 107 -11.21 -15.33 8.61
N ALA A 108 -12.36 -15.90 8.28
CA ALA A 108 -13.51 -15.23 7.67
C ALA A 108 -14.79 -15.63 8.40
N GLY A 109 -15.12 -14.91 9.48
CA GLY A 109 -16.17 -15.31 10.41
C GLY A 109 -15.91 -16.70 11.00
N ALA A 110 -16.87 -17.62 10.84
CA ALA A 110 -16.73 -19.02 11.27
C ALA A 110 -15.89 -19.90 10.32
N ASN A 111 -15.45 -19.35 9.19
CA ASN A 111 -14.78 -20.06 8.10
C ASN A 111 -13.34 -19.57 7.94
N ASN A 112 -12.58 -20.23 7.06
CA ASN A 112 -11.24 -19.80 6.65
C ASN A 112 -11.24 -19.49 5.15
N LEU A 113 -10.49 -18.48 4.74
CA LEU A 113 -10.18 -18.21 3.33
C LEU A 113 -8.71 -18.54 3.09
N LYS A 114 -8.42 -19.24 1.99
CA LYS A 114 -7.06 -19.58 1.58
C LYS A 114 -6.86 -19.23 0.12
N SER A 115 -5.84 -18.44 -0.21
CA SER A 115 -5.41 -18.24 -1.60
C SER A 115 -4.37 -19.26 -2.02
N PHE A 116 -4.37 -19.67 -3.29
CA PHE A 116 -3.29 -20.46 -3.90
C PHE A 116 -3.41 -20.44 -5.43
N ILE A 117 -2.43 -20.99 -6.14
CA ILE A 117 -2.51 -21.22 -7.59
C ILE A 117 -3.09 -22.61 -7.82
N SER A 118 -4.31 -22.69 -8.34
CA SER A 118 -4.95 -23.95 -8.72
C SER A 118 -4.39 -24.41 -10.06
N LYS A 119 -3.85 -25.63 -10.11
CA LYS A 119 -3.38 -26.28 -11.35
C LYS A 119 -4.30 -27.43 -11.80
N THR A 120 -5.22 -27.84 -10.94
CA THR A 120 -6.12 -28.98 -11.16
C THR A 120 -7.45 -28.72 -10.44
N THR A 121 -8.30 -29.75 -10.35
CA THR A 121 -9.55 -29.75 -9.61
C THR A 121 -9.34 -29.42 -8.13
N ILE A 122 -10.24 -28.61 -7.56
CA ILE A 122 -10.27 -28.36 -6.12
C ILE A 122 -11.16 -29.42 -5.49
N ILE A 123 -10.60 -30.25 -4.60
CA ILE A 123 -11.35 -31.29 -3.88
C ILE A 123 -12.49 -30.62 -3.09
N GLY A 124 -13.72 -31.11 -3.31
CA GLY A 124 -14.94 -30.53 -2.72
C GLY A 124 -15.62 -29.46 -3.57
N ILE A 125 -15.03 -29.03 -4.70
CA ILE A 125 -15.66 -28.12 -5.68
C ILE A 125 -15.51 -28.74 -7.08
N PRO A 126 -16.34 -29.75 -7.44
CA PRO A 126 -16.18 -30.51 -8.69
C PRO A 126 -16.38 -29.69 -9.97
N SER A 127 -17.12 -28.57 -9.87
CA SER A 127 -17.31 -27.60 -10.95
C SER A 127 -16.02 -26.83 -11.28
N TRP A 128 -15.04 -26.84 -10.37
CA TRP A 128 -13.76 -26.17 -10.60
C TRP A 128 -12.75 -27.12 -11.24
N ARG A 129 -12.33 -26.84 -12.47
CA ARG A 129 -11.25 -27.56 -13.17
C ARG A 129 -10.34 -26.58 -13.90
N ALA A 130 -9.21 -26.25 -13.28
CA ALA A 130 -8.24 -25.34 -13.88
C ALA A 130 -7.52 -26.02 -15.06
N LYS A 131 -7.56 -25.40 -16.25
CA LYS A 131 -6.82 -25.84 -17.45
C LYS A 131 -5.43 -25.21 -17.57
N ALA A 132 -5.17 -24.17 -16.77
CA ALA A 132 -3.90 -23.47 -16.65
C ALA A 132 -3.72 -23.04 -15.17
N PRO A 133 -2.52 -22.65 -14.72
CA PRO A 133 -2.32 -22.15 -13.36
C PRO A 133 -3.18 -20.91 -13.08
N THR A 134 -4.23 -21.07 -12.27
CA THR A 134 -5.20 -20.01 -11.97
C THR A 134 -5.11 -19.58 -10.51
N PRO A 135 -4.83 -18.30 -10.21
CA PRO A 135 -4.96 -17.77 -8.86
C PRO A 135 -6.40 -17.89 -8.35
N VAL A 136 -6.56 -18.49 -7.18
CA VAL A 136 -7.87 -18.66 -6.54
C VAL A 136 -7.87 -18.24 -5.08
N ILE A 137 -9.05 -17.89 -4.58
CA ILE A 137 -9.37 -17.90 -3.15
C ILE A 137 -10.47 -18.91 -2.91
N VAL A 138 -10.23 -19.82 -1.97
CA VAL A 138 -11.19 -20.85 -1.58
C VAL A 138 -11.65 -20.62 -0.14
N LYS A 139 -12.96 -20.67 0.05
CA LYS A 139 -13.62 -20.66 1.36
C LYS A 139 -13.72 -22.08 1.88
N TYR A 140 -13.21 -22.29 3.09
CA TYR A 140 -13.27 -23.54 3.82
C TYR A 140 -14.06 -23.37 5.10
N THR A 141 -14.82 -24.39 5.48
CA THR A 141 -15.30 -24.54 6.85
C THR A 141 -14.12 -24.58 7.84
N LYS A 142 -14.39 -24.34 9.12
CA LYS A 142 -13.38 -24.55 10.18
C LYS A 142 -12.78 -25.97 10.17
N ALA A 143 -13.56 -26.96 9.73
CA ALA A 143 -13.15 -28.36 9.60
C ALA A 143 -12.39 -28.69 8.29
N GLY A 144 -12.18 -27.71 7.40
CA GLY A 144 -11.40 -27.89 6.17
C GLY A 144 -12.17 -28.37 4.94
N LYS A 145 -13.51 -28.48 5.01
CA LYS A 145 -14.36 -28.71 3.82
C LYS A 145 -14.46 -27.45 2.95
N ALA A 146 -14.15 -27.55 1.67
CA ALA A 146 -14.30 -26.45 0.70
C ALA A 146 -15.79 -26.13 0.45
N LEU A 147 -16.11 -24.84 0.33
CA LEU A 147 -17.47 -24.32 0.10
C LEU A 147 -17.59 -23.64 -1.26
N ALA A 148 -16.70 -22.67 -1.54
CA ALA A 148 -16.65 -21.97 -2.82
C ALA A 148 -15.23 -21.54 -3.17
N ALA A 149 -15.03 -21.28 -4.46
CA ALA A 149 -13.79 -20.79 -5.03
C ALA A 149 -14.07 -19.62 -5.98
N ASN A 150 -13.17 -18.64 -6.00
CA ASN A 150 -13.19 -17.51 -6.95
C ASN A 150 -11.83 -17.41 -7.63
N SER A 151 -11.81 -17.18 -8.95
CA SER A 151 -10.59 -16.91 -9.74
C SER A 151 -10.25 -15.43 -9.78
N PHE A 152 -8.97 -15.15 -9.99
CA PHE A 152 -8.46 -13.84 -10.37
C PHE A 152 -7.54 -13.95 -11.58
N ILE A 153 -7.49 -12.88 -12.38
CA ILE A 153 -6.59 -12.77 -13.53
C ILE A 153 -5.15 -12.46 -13.06
N GLY A 154 -5.01 -11.79 -11.91
CA GLY A 154 -3.73 -11.42 -11.29
C GLY A 154 -3.36 -12.21 -10.04
N LYS A 155 -2.20 -11.90 -9.46
CA LYS A 155 -1.67 -12.56 -8.26
C LYS A 155 -2.33 -11.97 -7.00
N VAL A 156 -2.95 -12.82 -6.18
CA VAL A 156 -3.48 -12.39 -4.88
C VAL A 156 -2.31 -12.03 -3.95
N ARG A 157 -2.24 -10.77 -3.54
CA ARG A 157 -1.21 -10.22 -2.65
C ARG A 157 -1.63 -10.18 -1.19
N LYS A 158 -2.91 -9.89 -0.93
CA LYS A 158 -3.46 -9.77 0.42
C LYS A 158 -4.94 -10.10 0.43
N ILE A 159 -5.41 -10.67 1.52
CA ILE A 159 -6.83 -10.89 1.79
C ILE A 159 -7.15 -10.28 3.15
N VAL A 160 -8.25 -9.55 3.25
CA VAL A 160 -8.80 -9.02 4.50
C VAL A 160 -10.26 -9.44 4.60
N TRP A 161 -10.70 -9.84 5.78
CA TRP A 161 -12.12 -10.07 6.06
C TRP A 161 -12.68 -8.93 6.90
N GLN A 162 -13.80 -8.36 6.46
CA GLN A 162 -14.55 -7.37 7.22
C GLN A 162 -15.99 -7.84 7.39
N SER A 163 -16.45 -7.93 8.64
CA SER A 163 -17.84 -8.30 8.93
C SER A 163 -18.82 -7.33 8.24
N GLY A 164 -19.88 -7.86 7.65
CA GLY A 164 -20.87 -7.06 6.90
C GLY A 164 -20.49 -6.67 5.47
N ILE A 165 -19.20 -6.78 5.09
CA ILE A 165 -18.72 -6.48 3.73
C ILE A 165 -18.27 -7.75 3.00
N GLY A 166 -17.64 -8.69 3.70
CA GLY A 166 -17.09 -9.91 3.11
C GLY A 166 -15.58 -9.85 2.94
N ALA A 167 -15.06 -10.56 1.94
CA ALA A 167 -13.62 -10.61 1.69
C ALA A 167 -13.18 -9.47 0.76
N ILE A 168 -12.16 -8.73 1.17
CA ILE A 168 -11.49 -7.70 0.39
C ILE A 168 -10.16 -8.29 -0.07
N VAL A 169 -9.93 -8.30 -1.38
CA VAL A 169 -8.78 -8.97 -1.99
C VAL A 169 -7.96 -7.96 -2.77
N LEU A 170 -6.67 -7.86 -2.46
CA LEU A 170 -5.71 -7.11 -3.25
C LEU A 170 -5.08 -8.04 -4.29
N VAL A 171 -5.24 -7.72 -5.56
CA VAL A 171 -4.76 -8.49 -6.71
C VAL A 171 -3.79 -7.64 -7.51
N GLU A 172 -2.62 -8.19 -7.83
CA GLU A 172 -1.66 -7.56 -8.74
C GLU A 172 -1.86 -8.10 -10.15
N THR A 173 -2.27 -7.23 -11.09
CA THR A 173 -2.51 -7.57 -12.49
C THR A 173 -1.67 -6.65 -13.38
N LYS A 174 -0.77 -7.18 -14.21
CA LYS A 174 0.00 -6.40 -15.21
C LYS A 174 0.62 -5.08 -14.68
N SER A 175 1.14 -5.13 -13.45
CA SER A 175 1.73 -3.98 -12.70
C SER A 175 0.74 -3.02 -12.02
N ASP A 176 -0.56 -3.27 -12.13
CA ASP A 176 -1.61 -2.56 -11.40
C ASP A 176 -2.02 -3.33 -10.15
N ASN A 177 -2.49 -2.58 -9.14
CA ASN A 177 -3.10 -3.12 -7.92
C ASN A 177 -4.62 -2.94 -7.98
N GLU A 178 -5.35 -4.04 -8.08
CA GLU A 178 -6.81 -4.07 -8.10
C GLU A 178 -7.36 -4.51 -6.73
N ILE A 179 -8.43 -3.86 -6.27
CA ILE A 179 -9.14 -4.24 -5.04
C ILE A 179 -10.49 -4.86 -5.43
N HIS A 180 -10.69 -6.11 -5.05
CA HIS A 180 -11.90 -6.87 -5.33
C HIS A 180 -12.71 -7.08 -4.04
N PHE A 181 -14.01 -6.79 -4.08
CA PHE A 181 -14.95 -7.08 -2.99
C PHE A 181 -15.73 -8.35 -3.29
N LEU A 182 -15.58 -9.36 -2.44
CA LEU A 182 -16.34 -10.60 -2.53
C LEU A 182 -17.46 -10.59 -1.48
N VAL A 183 -18.56 -9.93 -1.87
CA VAL A 183 -19.86 -10.00 -1.21
C VAL A 183 -20.51 -11.33 -1.61
N ASN A 184 -20.78 -12.23 -0.65
CA ASN A 184 -21.31 -13.58 -0.89
C ASN A 184 -20.37 -14.59 -1.58
N MET A 185 -19.19 -14.82 -1.00
CA MET A 185 -18.58 -16.15 -1.14
C MET A 185 -19.50 -17.16 -0.43
N ALA A 186 -20.49 -17.73 -1.12
CA ALA A 186 -21.40 -18.74 -0.59
C ALA A 186 -20.63 -20.02 -0.26
#